data_AF-A0A316Q327-F1
#
_entry.id   AF-A0A316Q327-F1
#
_cell.length_a   1.000
_cell.length_b   1.000
_cell.length_c   1.000
_cell.angle_alpha   90.00
_cell.angle_beta   90.00
_cell.angle_gamma   90.00
#
_symmetry.space_group_name_H-M   'P 1'
#
loop_
_entity.id
_entity.type
_entity.pdbx_description
1 polymer ?
#
loop_
_entity_poly.entity_id
_entity_poly.type
_entity_poly.pdbx_seq_one_letter_code
_entity_poly.pdbx_strand_id
1 'polypeptide(L)'
;MKDLITTIASLSILMVFVLQFSANQMVITRILAADQISDSYDMIRAQEDLEASNTGEIISKLAGVFNCETEEVKISDDGKSYHIKAPIRNIIACGEFLGISDEENKAYYHFKGEVK
;
A
#
# COMPACT_ATOMS: atom_id res chain seq x y z
N MET A 1 -17.71 9.17 -39.76
CA MET A 1 -16.63 8.22 -39.40
C MET A 1 -15.58 8.87 -38.51
N LYS A 2 -15.02 10.02 -38.87
CA LYS A 2 -14.02 10.73 -38.04
C LYS A 2 -14.55 11.06 -36.63
N ASP A 3 -15.77 11.59 -36.54
CA ASP A 3 -16.41 11.91 -35.25
C ASP A 3 -16.70 10.67 -34.39
N LEU A 4 -17.03 9.54 -35.03
CA LEU A 4 -17.24 8.26 -34.35
C LEU A 4 -15.91 7.74 -33.76
N ILE A 5 -14.83 7.79 -34.54
CA ILE A 5 -13.48 7.39 -34.09
C ILE A 5 -13.03 8.29 -32.92
N THR A 6 -13.21 9.60 -33.04
CA THR A 6 -12.88 10.55 -31.96
C THR A 6 -13.71 10.27 -30.72
N THR A 7 -15.01 10.00 -30.86
CA THR A 7 -15.89 9.69 -29.72
C THR A 7 -15.47 8.41 -29.01
N ILE A 8 -15.15 7.35 -29.75
CA ILE A 8 -14.66 6.08 -29.20
C ILE A 8 -13.33 6.30 -28.47
N ALA A 9 -12.39 7.03 -29.08
CA ALA A 9 -11.11 7.35 -28.44
C ALA A 9 -11.30 8.13 -27.12
N SER A 10 -12.18 9.12 -27.11
CA SER A 10 -12.52 9.89 -25.89
C SER A 10 -13.10 9.00 -24.80
N LEU A 11 -14.02 8.09 -25.15
CA LEU A 11 -14.64 7.15 -24.21
C LEU A 11 -13.60 6.18 -23.63
N SER A 12 -12.70 5.64 -24.46
CA SER A 12 -11.63 4.75 -24.00
C SER A 12 -10.69 5.46 -23.02
N ILE A 13 -10.28 6.70 -23.32
CA ILE A 13 -9.45 7.50 -22.42
C ILE A 13 -10.18 7.75 -21.10
N LEU A 14 -11.46 8.15 -21.16
CA LEU A 14 -12.27 8.37 -19.96
C LEU A 14 -12.37 7.10 -19.10
N MET A 15 -12.53 5.94 -19.72
CA MET A 15 -12.61 4.65 -19.02
C MET A 15 -11.33 4.30 -18.27
N VAL A 16 -10.15 4.57 -18.86
CA VAL A 16 -8.85 4.40 -18.20
C VAL A 16 -8.76 5.30 -16.96
N PHE A 17 -9.19 6.57 -17.06
CA PHE A 17 -9.20 7.47 -15.91
C PHE A 17 -10.13 7.00 -14.78
N VAL A 18 -11.32 6.50 -15.12
CA VAL A 18 -12.27 5.98 -14.12
C VAL A 18 -11.71 4.75 -13.42
N LEU A 19 -11.09 3.82 -14.16
CA LEU A 19 -10.44 2.64 -13.58
C LEU A 19 -9.28 3.04 -12.68
N GLN A 20 -8.44 3.98 -13.12
CA GLN A 20 -7.33 4.49 -12.32
C GLN A 20 -7.81 5.19 -11.05
N PHE A 21 -8.88 5.97 -11.13
CA PHE A 21 -9.48 6.60 -9.96
C PHE A 21 -9.96 5.57 -8.94
N SER A 22 -10.63 4.52 -9.39
CA SER A 22 -11.08 3.43 -8.50
C SER A 22 -9.89 2.70 -7.84
N ALA A 23 -8.85 2.37 -8.60
CA ALA A 23 -7.63 1.76 -8.05
C ALA A 23 -6.96 2.68 -7.01
N ASN A 24 -6.89 3.99 -7.27
CA ASN A 24 -6.34 4.94 -6.32
C ASN A 24 -7.15 4.99 -5.01
N GLN A 25 -8.48 4.95 -5.07
CA GLN A 25 -9.31 4.90 -3.86
C GLN A 25 -9.05 3.63 -3.03
N MET A 26 -8.89 2.49 -3.69
CA MET A 26 -8.53 1.24 -3.02
C MET A 26 -7.15 1.32 -2.36
N VAL A 27 -6.14 1.88 -3.05
CA VAL A 27 -4.80 2.07 -2.49
C VAL A 27 -4.83 3.01 -1.29
N ILE A 28 -5.53 4.14 -1.37
CA ILE A 28 -5.68 5.09 -0.25
C ILE A 28 -6.33 4.40 0.95
N THR A 29 -7.36 3.60 0.73
CA THR A 29 -8.05 2.87 1.81
C THR A 29 -7.11 1.89 2.50
N ARG A 30 -6.26 1.18 1.75
CA ARG A 30 -5.23 0.28 2.29
C ARG A 30 -4.18 1.06 3.07
N ILE A 31 -3.73 2.21 2.58
CA ILE A 31 -2.76 3.06 3.30
C ILE A 31 -3.36 3.53 4.63
N LEU A 32 -4.59 4.03 4.65
CA LEU A 32 -5.25 4.47 5.89
C LEU A 32 -5.42 3.32 6.90
N ALA A 33 -5.77 2.12 6.44
CA ALA A 33 -5.83 0.94 7.30
C ALA A 33 -4.45 0.56 7.85
N ALA A 34 -3.41 0.66 7.02
CA ALA A 34 -2.03 0.41 7.43
C ALA A 34 -1.50 1.46 8.42
N ASP A 35 -1.85 2.73 8.25
CA ASP A 35 -1.55 3.82 9.19
C ASP A 35 -2.16 3.50 10.56
N GLN A 36 -3.44 3.13 10.61
CA GLN A 36 -4.10 2.76 11.86
C GLN A 36 -3.45 1.56 12.57
N ILE A 37 -3.02 0.55 11.79
CA ILE A 37 -2.27 -0.60 12.33
C ILE A 37 -0.89 -0.17 12.83
N SER A 38 -0.22 0.74 12.11
CA SER A 38 1.11 1.23 12.46
C SER A 38 1.09 2.14 13.68
N ASP A 39 0.04 2.95 13.85
CA ASP A 39 -0.21 3.74 15.06
C ASP A 39 -0.45 2.83 16.28
N SER A 40 -1.15 1.70 16.08
CA SER A 40 -1.32 0.70 17.13
C SER A 40 0.03 0.09 17.56
N TYR A 41 0.95 -0.11 16.61
CA TYR A 41 2.34 -0.51 16.92
C TYR A 41 3.07 0.55 17.75
N ASP A 42 2.94 1.84 17.40
CA ASP A 42 3.53 2.94 18.18
C ASP A 42 3.06 2.93 19.63
N MET A 43 1.75 2.73 19.84
CA MET A 43 1.16 2.67 21.18
C MET A 43 1.66 1.49 22.02
N ILE A 44 1.71 0.28 21.43
CA ILE A 44 2.22 -0.92 22.12
C ILE A 44 3.69 -0.73 22.48
N ARG A 45 4.45 -0.14 21.57
CA ARG A 45 5.87 0.13 21.73
C ARG A 45 6.14 1.17 22.81
N ALA A 46 5.34 2.24 22.89
CA ALA A 46 5.42 3.26 23.93
C ALA A 46 5.09 2.72 25.33
N GLN A 47 4.38 1.59 25.43
CA GLN A 47 4.08 0.91 26.70
C GLN A 47 5.17 -0.11 27.10
N GLU A 48 6.26 -0.23 26.34
CA GLU A 48 7.32 -1.24 26.48
C GLU A 48 6.80 -2.70 26.42
N ASP A 49 5.57 -2.92 25.92
CA ASP A 49 4.93 -4.25 25.87
C ASP A 49 5.19 -4.96 24.52
N LEU A 50 6.46 -5.06 24.16
CA LEU A 50 6.91 -5.70 22.93
C LEU A 50 7.03 -7.22 23.11
N GLU A 51 5.88 -7.89 23.19
CA GLU A 51 5.86 -9.34 23.01
C GLU A 51 6.03 -9.72 21.52
N ALA A 52 6.76 -10.82 21.26
CA ALA A 52 6.94 -11.34 19.91
C ALA A 52 5.60 -11.70 19.23
N SER A 53 4.58 -12.05 20.01
CA SER A 53 3.21 -12.30 19.53
C SER A 53 2.56 -11.04 18.95
N ASN A 54 2.72 -9.88 19.60
CA ASN A 54 2.12 -8.60 19.17
C ASN A 54 2.75 -8.11 17.86
N THR A 55 4.07 -8.27 17.70
CA THR A 55 4.77 -7.89 16.47
C THR A 55 4.36 -8.80 15.30
N GLY A 56 4.21 -10.11 15.54
CA GLY A 56 3.74 -11.05 14.53
C GLY A 56 2.30 -10.77 14.08
N GLU A 57 1.41 -10.37 15.00
CA GLU A 57 0.03 -9.99 14.67
C GLU A 57 -0.02 -8.75 13.77
N ILE A 58 0.83 -7.75 14.05
CA ILE A 58 0.90 -6.51 13.25
C ILE A 58 1.44 -6.78 11.85
N ILE A 59 2.46 -7.63 11.73
CA ILE A 59 2.96 -8.09 10.44
C ILE A 59 1.85 -8.80 9.64
N SER A 60 1.10 -9.70 10.29
CA SER A 60 -0.01 -10.42 9.65
C SER A 60 -1.13 -9.48 9.19
N LYS A 61 -1.50 -8.49 10.02
CA LYS A 61 -2.50 -7.48 9.66
C LYS A 61 -2.05 -6.61 8.48
N LEU A 62 -0.80 -6.13 8.49
CA LEU A 62 -0.24 -5.34 7.38
C LEU A 62 -0.14 -6.16 6.09
N ALA A 63 0.29 -7.41 6.20
CA ALA A 63 0.34 -8.36 5.08
C ALA A 63 -1.06 -8.56 4.46
N GLY A 64 -2.09 -8.71 5.29
CA GLY A 64 -3.48 -8.81 4.86
C GLY A 64 -3.99 -7.55 4.17
N VAL A 65 -3.66 -6.36 4.69
CA VAL A 65 -4.08 -5.08 4.10
C VAL A 65 -3.45 -4.85 2.72
N PHE A 66 -2.16 -5.16 2.57
CA PHE A 66 -1.44 -4.98 1.32
C PHE A 66 -1.52 -6.19 0.38
N ASN A 67 -2.14 -7.28 0.83
CA ASN A 67 -2.21 -8.56 0.11
C ASN A 67 -0.82 -9.02 -0.34
N CYS A 68 0.11 -9.04 0.61
CA CYS A 68 1.49 -9.51 0.43
C CYS A 68 1.82 -10.61 1.44
N GLU A 69 2.92 -11.31 1.23
CA GLU A 69 3.39 -12.30 2.19
C GLU A 69 3.93 -11.61 3.46
N THR A 70 3.80 -12.27 4.61
CA THR A 70 4.29 -11.72 5.90
C THR A 70 5.80 -11.44 5.88
N GLU A 71 6.55 -12.19 5.08
CA GLU A 71 8.00 -12.04 4.86
C GLU A 71 8.37 -10.76 4.08
N GLU A 72 7.44 -10.21 3.32
CA GLU A 72 7.64 -8.97 2.57
C GLU A 72 7.50 -7.72 3.45
N VAL A 73 6.82 -7.85 4.59
CA VAL A 73 6.68 -6.78 5.58
C VAL A 73 7.93 -6.75 6.45
N LYS A 74 8.67 -5.64 6.39
CA LYS A 74 9.90 -5.46 7.16
C LYS A 74 9.67 -4.43 8.25
N ILE A 75 9.85 -4.87 9.50
CA ILE A 75 9.91 -3.98 10.66
C ILE A 75 11.37 -3.94 11.10
N SER A 76 12.01 -2.79 10.91
CA SER A 76 13.36 -2.52 11.42
C SER A 76 13.23 -1.68 12.68
N ASP A 77 13.82 -2.15 13.76
CA ASP A 77 13.69 -1.53 15.05
C ASP A 77 15.05 -1.48 15.76
N ASP A 78 15.50 -0.25 16.05
CA ASP A 78 16.79 0.03 16.68
C ASP A 78 16.63 0.43 18.17
N GLY A 79 15.46 0.18 18.77
CA GLY A 79 15.14 0.50 20.17
C GLY A 79 14.78 1.97 20.42
N LYS A 80 15.35 2.91 19.65
CA LYS A 80 15.01 4.34 19.69
C LYS A 80 14.05 4.78 18.59
N SER A 81 14.10 4.09 17.46
CA SER A 81 13.26 4.37 16.31
C SER A 81 12.92 3.07 15.61
N TYR A 82 11.74 3.02 15.04
CA TYR A 82 11.31 1.89 14.24
C TYR A 82 10.82 2.36 12.88
N HIS A 83 10.92 1.46 11.90
CA HIS A 83 10.54 1.69 10.52
C HIS A 83 9.82 0.45 10.00
N ILE A 84 8.55 0.63 9.64
CA ILE A 84 7.71 -0.37 9.02
C ILE A 84 7.71 -0.11 7.51
N LYS A 85 8.01 -1.15 6.74
CA LYS A 85 8.02 -1.12 5.28
C LYS A 85 7.20 -2.28 4.73
N ALA A 86 6.27 -1.98 3.83
CA ALA A 86 5.47 -3.00 3.14
C ALA A 86 5.29 -2.65 1.65
N PRO A 87 5.26 -3.62 0.73
CA PRO A 87 5.02 -3.34 -0.68
C PRO A 87 3.54 -3.04 -0.96
N ILE A 88 3.29 -2.04 -1.80
CA ILE A 88 1.99 -1.73 -2.40
C ILE A 88 2.08 -2.10 -3.87
N ARG A 89 1.31 -3.10 -4.31
CA ARG A 89 1.28 -3.57 -5.71
C ARG A 89 0.04 -3.05 -6.44
N ASN A 90 0.09 -3.03 -7.76
CA ASN A 90 -1.03 -2.69 -8.66
C ASN A 90 -1.55 -1.26 -8.45
N ILE A 91 -0.64 -0.30 -8.41
CA ILE A 91 -0.97 1.12 -8.23
C ILE A 91 -1.63 1.68 -9.49
N ILE A 92 -1.17 1.25 -10.67
CA ILE A 92 -1.71 1.61 -11.98
C ILE A 92 -2.66 0.50 -12.43
N ALA A 93 -3.95 0.82 -12.57
CA ALA A 93 -5.01 -0.13 -12.91
C ALA A 93 -4.82 -0.74 -14.31
N CYS A 94 -4.32 0.07 -15.25
CA CYS A 94 -4.09 -0.32 -16.64
C CYS A 94 -2.58 -0.47 -16.94
N GLY A 95 -1.78 -0.92 -15.96
CA GLY A 95 -0.33 -1.02 -16.08
C GLY A 95 0.12 -1.78 -17.33
N GLU A 96 -0.39 -3.01 -17.51
CA GLU A 96 -0.08 -3.86 -18.66
C GLU A 96 -0.45 -3.20 -20.01
N PHE A 97 -1.63 -2.58 -20.08
CA PHE A 97 -2.08 -1.85 -21.28
C PHE A 97 -1.16 -0.67 -21.61
N LEU A 98 -0.56 -0.05 -20.59
CA LEU A 98 0.40 1.05 -20.74
C LEU A 98 1.85 0.56 -20.89
N GLY A 99 2.08 -0.76 -20.91
CA GLY A 99 3.42 -1.36 -21.01
C GLY A 99 4.25 -1.28 -19.72
N ILE A 100 3.62 -1.05 -18.57
CA ILE A 100 4.25 -1.01 -17.26
C ILE A 100 4.28 -2.42 -16.70
N SER A 101 5.47 -2.93 -16.38
CA SER A 101 5.62 -4.26 -15.77
C SER A 101 5.10 -4.28 -14.32
N ASP A 102 4.75 -5.47 -13.83
CA ASP A 102 4.28 -5.63 -12.44
C ASP A 102 5.33 -5.18 -11.42
N GLU A 103 6.62 -5.30 -11.72
CA GLU A 103 7.71 -4.82 -10.86
C GLU A 103 7.79 -3.29 -10.81
N GLU A 104 7.52 -2.62 -11.93
CA GLU A 104 7.43 -1.16 -11.98
C GLU A 104 6.12 -0.63 -11.38
N ASN A 105 5.06 -1.46 -11.39
CA ASN A 105 3.75 -1.13 -10.84
C ASN A 105 3.66 -1.37 -9.32
N LYS A 106 4.70 -0.93 -8.59
CA LYS A 106 4.80 -1.07 -7.14
C LYS A 106 5.32 0.21 -6.50
N ALA A 107 4.91 0.43 -5.27
CA ALA A 107 5.53 1.39 -4.35
C ALA A 107 5.72 0.71 -3.00
N TYR A 108 6.34 1.42 -2.07
CA TYR A 108 6.50 0.95 -0.71
C TYR A 108 5.80 1.90 0.24
N TYR A 109 4.98 1.33 1.11
CA TYR A 109 4.51 1.97 2.31
C TYR A 109 5.70 2.13 3.27
N HIS A 110 5.79 3.30 3.89
CA HIS A 110 6.85 3.66 4.82
C HIS A 110 6.24 4.36 6.03
N PHE A 111 6.40 3.76 7.20
CA PHE A 111 5.97 4.36 8.45
C PHE A 111 7.14 4.38 9.44
N LYS A 112 7.43 5.57 9.98
CA LYS A 112 8.54 5.78 10.91
C LYS A 112 7.99 6.36 12.22
N GLY A 113 8.41 5.79 13.33
CA GLY A 113 8.15 6.31 14.66
C GLY A 113 9.44 6.45 15.47
N GLU A 114 9.45 7.41 16.39
CA GLU A 114 10.51 7.60 17.38
C GLU A 114 9.94 7.31 18.77
N VAL A 115 10.65 6.48 19.53
CA VAL A 115 10.29 6.15 20.91
C VAL A 115 10.77 7.32 21.79
N LYS A 116 9.83 8.03 22.42
CA LYS A 116 10.10 9.14 23.33
C LYS A 116 10.34 8.69 24.77
#